data_AF-A0A6I5C7Y6-F1
#
_entry.id   AF-A0A6I5C7Y6-F1
#
_cell.length_a   1.000
_cell.length_b   1.000
_cell.length_c   1.000
_cell.angle_alpha   90.00
_cell.angle_beta   90.00
_cell.angle_gamma   90.00
#
_symmetry.space_group_name_H-M   'P 1'
#
loop_
_entity.id
_entity.type
_entity.pdbx_description
1 polymer ?
#
loop_
_entity_poly.entity_id
_entity_poly.type
_entity_poly.pdbx_seq_one_letter_code
_entity_poly.pdbx_strand_id
1 'polypeptide(L)'
;MTETRMSSARTPAPVHWKLVIDAADPHAQADFWAGALHYEPEDNSALVEQLLQYGALSAEATVEYHGRPAFRDLIGVRHPDDPYDPERGTGLGRRLLFQRAAGAKTGKNRLHLDLHPGADRRAD
;
A
#
# COMPACT_ATOMS: atom_id res chain seq x y z
N MET A 1 9.39 41.77 -33.16
CA MET A 1 10.14 40.99 -32.16
C MET A 1 9.12 40.33 -31.26
N THR A 2 8.75 39.09 -31.58
CA THR A 2 7.77 38.31 -30.81
C THR A 2 8.20 36.86 -30.94
N GLU A 3 8.96 36.40 -29.96
CA GLU A 3 9.50 35.05 -29.93
C GLU A 3 8.45 34.17 -29.24
N THR A 4 7.73 33.39 -30.04
CA THR A 4 6.81 32.36 -29.56
C THR A 4 7.62 31.34 -28.78
N ARG A 5 7.52 31.34 -27.44
CA ARG A 5 7.97 30.23 -26.61
C ARG A 5 7.21 28.98 -27.03
N MET A 6 7.86 28.10 -27.79
CA MET A 6 7.40 26.73 -27.93
C MET A 6 7.44 26.07 -26.55
N SER A 7 6.27 25.78 -26.01
CA SER A 7 6.15 24.91 -24.84
C SER A 7 6.73 23.55 -25.22
N SER A 8 7.92 23.23 -24.71
CA SER A 8 8.49 21.89 -24.79
C SER A 8 7.49 20.94 -24.13
N ALA A 9 6.83 20.10 -24.93
CA ALA A 9 5.99 19.03 -24.41
C ALA A 9 6.82 18.18 -23.45
N ARG A 10 6.50 18.26 -22.15
CA ARG A 10 7.21 17.53 -21.11
C ARG A 10 7.06 16.03 -21.40
N THR A 11 8.17 15.34 -21.67
CA THR A 11 8.19 13.90 -21.88
C THR A 11 7.46 13.20 -20.72
N PRO A 12 6.54 12.26 -20.98
CA PRO A 12 5.89 11.51 -19.91
C PRO A 12 6.95 10.82 -19.06
N ALA A 13 7.01 11.16 -17.77
CA ALA A 13 7.88 10.47 -16.82
C ALA A 13 7.08 9.40 -16.07
N PRO A 14 7.68 8.24 -15.75
CA PRO A 14 7.04 7.14 -15.04
C PRO A 14 6.33 7.60 -13.76
N VAL A 15 5.23 6.93 -13.42
CA VAL A 15 4.43 7.17 -12.21
C VAL A 15 4.53 5.93 -11.33
N HIS A 16 4.84 6.12 -10.05
CA HIS A 16 4.79 5.02 -9.09
C HIS A 16 3.35 4.56 -8.91
N TRP A 17 3.16 3.27 -8.69
CA TRP A 17 1.83 2.70 -8.50
C TRP A 17 1.91 1.49 -7.57
N LYS A 18 0.78 1.13 -6.96
CA LYS A 18 0.61 -0.14 -6.25
C LYS A 18 -0.58 -0.91 -6.79
N LEU A 19 -0.50 -2.24 -6.75
CA LEU A 19 -1.64 -3.10 -7.00
C LEU A 19 -2.39 -3.32 -5.69
N VAL A 20 -3.68 -3.06 -5.69
CA VAL A 20 -4.56 -3.34 -4.56
C VAL A 20 -5.46 -4.50 -4.92
N ILE A 21 -5.58 -5.44 -3.99
CA ILE A 21 -6.23 -6.73 -4.16
C ILE A 21 -7.26 -6.91 -3.06
N ASP A 22 -8.52 -7.01 -3.44
CA ASP A 22 -9.57 -7.36 -2.47
C ASP A 22 -9.34 -8.80 -1.98
N ALA A 23 -9.46 -9.04 -0.68
CA ALA A 23 -9.27 -10.35 -0.06
C ALA A 23 -10.32 -10.59 1.02
N ALA A 24 -10.75 -11.85 1.20
CA ALA A 24 -11.56 -12.22 2.36
C ALA A 24 -10.71 -12.24 3.65
N ASP A 25 -9.48 -12.73 3.52
CA ASP A 25 -8.45 -12.73 4.55
C ASP A 25 -7.19 -12.03 3.97
N PRO A 26 -6.94 -10.76 4.31
CA PRO A 26 -5.80 -10.03 3.75
C PRO A 26 -4.46 -10.53 4.30
N HIS A 27 -4.41 -11.04 5.53
CA HIS A 27 -3.17 -11.52 6.15
C HIS A 27 -2.72 -12.86 5.58
N ALA A 28 -3.65 -13.79 5.37
CA ALA A 28 -3.34 -15.05 4.69
C ALA A 28 -2.84 -14.82 3.24
N GLN A 29 -3.39 -13.81 2.55
CA GLN A 29 -2.88 -13.41 1.23
C GLN A 29 -1.48 -12.80 1.32
N ALA A 30 -1.23 -11.94 2.31
CA ALA A 30 0.11 -11.37 2.52
C ALA A 30 1.16 -12.47 2.74
N ASP A 31 0.90 -13.45 3.60
CA ASP A 31 1.81 -14.58 3.83
C ASP A 31 2.12 -15.35 2.53
N PHE A 32 1.07 -15.71 1.78
CA PHE A 32 1.22 -16.44 0.54
C PHE A 32 2.07 -15.67 -0.49
N TRP A 33 1.73 -14.40 -0.74
CA TRP A 33 2.39 -13.61 -1.78
C TRP A 33 3.77 -13.12 -1.37
N ALA A 34 4.00 -12.83 -0.08
CA ALA A 34 5.34 -12.58 0.45
C ALA A 34 6.25 -13.79 0.19
N GLY A 35 5.79 -14.99 0.53
CA GLY A 35 6.53 -16.23 0.26
C GLY A 35 6.77 -16.48 -1.23
N ALA A 36 5.73 -16.32 -2.06
CA ALA A 36 5.80 -16.60 -3.49
C ALA A 36 6.69 -15.61 -4.27
N LEU A 37 6.71 -14.35 -3.87
CA LEU A 37 7.47 -13.29 -4.55
C LEU A 37 8.82 -12.99 -3.89
N HIS A 38 9.11 -13.61 -2.75
CA HIS A 38 10.20 -13.20 -1.84
C HIS A 38 10.10 -11.73 -1.44
N TYR A 39 8.86 -11.27 -1.22
CA TYR A 39 8.56 -9.94 -0.72
C TYR A 39 8.46 -9.97 0.81
N GLU A 40 8.57 -8.80 1.42
CA GLU A 40 8.42 -8.64 2.86
C GLU A 40 7.03 -8.10 3.19
N PRO A 41 6.27 -8.72 4.11
CA PRO A 41 5.10 -8.10 4.70
C PRO A 41 5.44 -6.74 5.30
N GLU A 42 4.58 -5.75 5.09
CA GLU A 42 4.73 -4.42 5.70
C GLU A 42 4.58 -4.53 7.22
N ASP A 43 5.48 -3.85 7.94
CA ASP A 43 5.43 -3.80 9.40
C ASP A 43 4.90 -2.46 9.91
N ASN A 44 3.57 -2.37 10.01
CA ASN A 44 2.91 -1.17 10.53
C ASN A 44 2.75 -1.18 12.06
N SER A 45 3.40 -2.09 12.81
CA SER A 45 3.17 -2.27 14.26
C SER A 45 3.37 -0.98 15.05
N ALA A 46 4.48 -0.26 14.83
CA ALA A 46 4.75 1.01 15.50
C ALA A 46 3.65 2.07 15.25
N LEU A 47 3.17 2.17 14.01
CA LEU A 47 2.07 3.07 13.67
C LEU A 47 0.76 2.64 14.33
N VAL A 48 0.45 1.35 14.32
CA VAL A 48 -0.75 0.80 14.95
C VAL A 48 -0.75 1.06 16.45
N GLU A 49 0.36 0.80 17.13
CA GLU A 49 0.54 1.07 18.56
C GLU A 49 0.36 2.56 18.88
N GLN A 50 0.97 3.44 18.08
CA GLN A 50 0.81 4.88 18.24
C GLN A 50 -0.65 5.32 18.08
N LEU A 51 -1.35 4.81 17.06
CA LEU A 51 -2.76 5.15 16.83
C LEU A 51 -3.69 4.63 17.94
N LEU A 52 -3.41 3.45 18.49
CA LEU A 52 -4.12 2.92 19.66
C LEU A 52 -3.92 3.81 20.89
N GLN A 53 -2.68 4.23 21.16
CA GLN A 53 -2.35 5.11 22.30
C GLN A 53 -3.06 6.47 22.19
N TYR A 54 -3.17 7.02 20.98
CA TYR A 54 -3.90 8.27 20.75
C TYR A 54 -5.43 8.11 20.70
N GLY A 55 -5.96 6.88 20.78
CA GLY A 55 -7.40 6.61 20.62
C GLY A 55 -7.92 6.88 19.20
N ALA A 56 -7.02 6.99 18.21
CA ALA A 56 -7.36 7.21 16.81
C ALA A 56 -7.71 5.90 16.07
N LEU A 57 -7.40 4.76 16.68
CA LEU A 57 -7.73 3.42 16.19
C LEU A 57 -8.35 2.63 17.34
N SER A 58 -9.43 1.88 17.07
CA SER A 58 -10.01 0.98 18.07
C SER A 58 -9.29 -0.36 18.08
N ALA A 59 -9.36 -1.10 19.20
CA ALA A 59 -8.77 -2.44 19.29
C ALA A 59 -9.44 -3.43 18.31
N GLU A 60 -10.72 -3.23 17.99
CA GLU A 60 -11.43 -4.05 17.01
C GLU A 60 -10.92 -3.80 15.58
N ALA A 61 -10.29 -2.67 15.31
CA ALA A 61 -9.67 -2.40 14.02
C ALA A 61 -8.28 -3.03 13.86
N THR A 62 -7.81 -3.79 14.84
CA THR A 62 -6.53 -4.50 14.82
C THR A 62 -6.68 -6.01 14.92
N VAL A 63 -5.61 -6.71 14.57
CA VAL A 63 -5.39 -8.14 14.77
C VAL A 63 -3.95 -8.37 15.22
N GLU A 64 -3.68 -9.53 15.81
CA GLU A 64 -2.31 -10.02 15.95
C GLU A 64 -1.88 -10.72 14.66
N TYR A 65 -0.71 -10.37 14.15
CA TYR A 65 -0.12 -10.97 12.95
C TYR A 65 1.36 -11.23 13.22
N HIS A 66 1.76 -12.50 13.30
CA HIS A 66 3.13 -12.92 13.65
C HIS A 66 3.67 -12.29 14.94
N GLY A 67 2.85 -12.25 16.00
CA GLY A 67 3.27 -11.73 17.32
C GLY A 67 3.31 -10.21 17.45
N ARG A 68 2.83 -9.46 16.45
CA ARG A 68 2.76 -7.99 16.47
C ARG A 68 1.36 -7.49 16.10
N PRO A 69 0.96 -6.29 16.56
CA PRO A 69 -0.31 -5.69 16.15
C PRO A 69 -0.26 -5.25 14.68
N ALA A 70 -1.35 -5.46 13.95
CA ALA A 70 -1.53 -5.04 12.57
C ALA A 70 -2.96 -4.50 12.35
N PHE A 71 -3.16 -3.72 11.29
CA PHE A 71 -4.51 -3.34 10.85
C PHE A 71 -5.28 -4.60 10.43
N ARG A 72 -6.52 -4.76 10.92
CA ARG A 72 -7.36 -5.92 10.59
C ARG A 72 -7.69 -6.03 9.10
N ASP A 73 -7.86 -4.89 8.45
CA ASP A 73 -8.52 -4.83 7.14
C ASP A 73 -7.54 -4.60 5.99
N LEU A 74 -6.26 -4.36 6.28
CA LEU A 74 -5.28 -3.90 5.31
C LEU A 74 -3.89 -4.43 5.66
N ILE A 75 -3.21 -5.06 4.71
CA ILE A 75 -1.78 -5.37 4.84
C ILE A 75 -1.09 -5.35 3.48
N GLY A 76 0.08 -4.72 3.42
CA GLY A 76 0.92 -4.69 2.23
C GLY A 76 2.02 -5.73 2.25
N VAL A 77 2.53 -6.09 1.08
CA VAL A 77 3.84 -6.75 0.90
C VAL A 77 4.67 -5.92 -0.08
N ARG A 78 5.95 -5.71 0.21
CA ARG A 78 6.86 -4.85 -0.57
C ARG A 78 8.08 -5.61 -1.04
N HIS A 79 8.68 -5.16 -2.13
CA HIS A 79 9.99 -5.64 -2.55
C HIS A 79 11.05 -5.30 -1.47
N PRO A 80 11.92 -6.24 -1.06
CA PRO A 80 12.86 -6.01 0.04
C PRO A 80 13.87 -4.88 -0.24
N ASP A 81 14.33 -4.77 -1.49
CA ASP A 81 15.29 -3.73 -1.89
C ASP A 81 14.66 -2.34 -2.15
N ASP A 82 13.33 -2.21 -2.09
CA ASP A 82 12.66 -0.95 -2.34
C ASP A 82 12.56 -0.11 -1.05
N PRO A 83 12.63 1.23 -1.15
CA PRO A 83 12.51 2.09 0.02
C PRO A 83 11.14 1.95 0.68
N TYR A 84 11.11 2.17 2.00
CA TYR A 84 9.89 2.22 2.80
C TYR A 84 9.97 3.36 3.82
N ASP A 85 8.82 3.80 4.32
CA ASP A 85 8.72 4.74 5.43
C ASP A 85 9.01 3.98 6.74
N PRO A 86 10.11 4.29 7.46
CA PRO A 86 10.49 3.55 8.65
C PRO A 86 9.56 3.78 9.85
N GLU A 87 8.85 4.91 9.90
CA GLU A 87 7.90 5.19 10.98
C GLU A 87 6.58 4.46 10.75
N ARG A 88 6.19 4.30 9.48
CA ARG A 88 4.91 3.69 9.11
C ARG A 88 5.03 2.23 8.70
N GLY A 89 6.21 1.75 8.34
CA GLY A 89 6.43 0.43 7.70
C GLY A 89 5.89 0.33 6.26
N THR A 90 5.46 1.44 5.68
CA THR A 90 4.77 1.49 4.38
C THR A 90 5.78 1.50 3.24
N GLY A 91 5.70 0.54 2.31
CA GLY A 91 6.56 0.52 1.13
C GLY A 91 6.30 1.71 0.21
N LEU A 92 7.37 2.31 -0.31
CA LEU A 92 7.38 3.46 -1.21
C LEU A 92 7.68 3.07 -2.67
N GLY A 93 8.00 1.80 -2.92
CA GLY A 93 8.25 1.24 -4.24
C GLY A 93 7.18 0.24 -4.69
N ARG A 94 7.63 -0.88 -5.26
CA ARG A 94 6.80 -1.98 -5.77
C ARG A 94 6.15 -2.71 -4.60
N ARG A 95 4.82 -2.66 -4.54
CA ARG A 95 4.04 -3.31 -3.48
C ARG A 95 2.69 -3.81 -3.95
N LEU A 96 2.23 -4.87 -3.30
CA LEU A 96 0.83 -5.29 -3.30
C LEU A 96 0.19 -4.86 -1.99
N LEU A 97 -1.09 -4.46 -2.03
CA LEU A 97 -1.89 -4.18 -0.84
C LEU A 97 -3.12 -5.07 -0.85
N PHE A 98 -3.31 -5.86 0.19
CA PHE A 98 -4.51 -6.67 0.37
C PHE A 98 -5.51 -5.92 1.24
N GLN A 99 -6.71 -5.71 0.71
CA GLN A 99 -7.79 -5.03 1.40
C GLN A 99 -8.94 -5.99 1.68
N ARG A 100 -9.41 -6.02 2.93
CA ARG A 100 -10.53 -6.86 3.32
C ARG A 100 -11.79 -6.41 2.58
N ALA A 101 -12.44 -7.35 1.90
CA ALA A 101 -13.73 -7.17 1.26
C ALA A 101 -14.74 -8.16 1.87
N ALA A 102 -16.00 -7.74 1.98
CA ALA A 102 -17.04 -8.56 2.57
C ALA A 102 -17.41 -9.76 1.68
N GLY A 103 -17.51 -10.94 2.31
CA GLY A 103 -18.10 -12.15 1.72
C GLY A 103 -17.15 -13.02 0.90
N ALA A 104 -17.55 -14.27 0.69
CA ALA A 104 -16.86 -15.18 -0.22
C ALA A 104 -17.06 -14.70 -1.67
N LYS A 105 -15.97 -14.59 -2.43
CA LYS A 105 -16.06 -14.20 -3.85
C LYS A 105 -16.72 -15.30 -4.67
N THR A 106 -17.67 -14.91 -5.53
CA THR A 106 -18.33 -15.80 -6.52
C THR A 106 -17.79 -15.60 -7.94
N GLY A 107 -16.64 -14.96 -8.11
CA GLY A 107 -16.05 -14.65 -9.42
C GLY A 107 -14.54 -14.34 -9.37
N LYS A 108 -14.02 -13.68 -10.41
CA LYS A 108 -12.60 -13.29 -10.52
C LYS A 108 -12.20 -12.30 -9.42
N ASN A 109 -10.89 -12.17 -9.20
CA ASN A 109 -10.34 -11.18 -8.28
C ASN A 109 -10.65 -9.74 -8.73
N ARG A 110 -11.13 -8.90 -7.80
CA ARG A 110 -11.17 -7.45 -7.96
C ARG A 110 -9.80 -6.89 -7.63
N LEU A 111 -9.25 -6.13 -8.57
CA LEU A 111 -7.94 -5.51 -8.50
C LEU A 111 -8.09 -4.05 -8.91
N HIS A 112 -7.33 -3.15 -8.28
CA HIS A 112 -7.20 -1.77 -8.73
C HIS A 112 -5.76 -1.28 -8.64
N LEU A 113 -5.42 -0.30 -9.48
CA LEU A 113 -4.12 0.35 -9.49
C LEU A 113 -4.25 1.71 -8.85
N ASP A 114 -3.53 1.93 -7.76
CA ASP A 114 -3.43 3.25 -7.14
C ASP A 114 -2.19 3.96 -7.67
N LEU A 115 -2.39 5.15 -8.23
CA LEU A 115 -1.32 5.97 -8.79
C LEU A 115 -0.74 6.92 -7.75
N HIS A 116 0.59 7.01 -7.73
CA HIS A 116 1.38 7.86 -6.85
C HIS A 116 2.24 8.82 -7.70
N PRO A 117 1.65 9.91 -8.23
CA PRO A 117 2.32 10.80 -9.18
C PRO A 117 3.34 11.76 -8.54
N GLY A 118 3.53 11.72 -7.21
CA GLY A 118 4.34 12.69 -6.46
C GLY A 118 3.58 13.98 -6.15
N ALA A 119 4.02 14.74 -5.13
CA ALA A 119 3.35 15.96 -4.68
C ALA A 119 3.26 17.02 -5.78
N ASP A 120 4.31 17.19 -6.57
CA ASP A 120 4.43 18.22 -7.61
C ASP A 120 3.46 18.02 -8.81
N ARG A 121 2.81 16.86 -8.89
CA ARG A 121 1.85 16.53 -9.96
C ARG A 121 0.39 16.51 -9.50
N ARG A 122 0.13 16.75 -8.21
CA ARG A 122 -1.22 16.87 -7.63
C ARG A 122 -1.73 18.32 -7.70
N ALA A 123 -1.44 19.04 -8.77
CA ALA A 123 -1.95 20.39 -8.95
C ALA A 123 -3.47 20.35 -9.21
N ASP A 124 -4.20 21.04 -8.31
CA ASP A 124 -5.62 21.43 -8.24
C ASP A 124 -6.68 20.64 -9.03
#